data_AF-A0A3C1JR03-F1
#
_entry.id   AF-A0A3C1JR03-F1
#
_cell.length_a   1.000
_cell.length_b   1.000
_cell.length_c   1.000
_cell.angle_alpha   90.00
_cell.angle_beta   90.00
_cell.angle_gamma   90.00
#
_symmetry.space_group_name_H-M   'P 1'
#
loop_
_entity.id
_entity.type
_entity.pdbx_description
1 polymer ?
#
loop_
_entity_poly.entity_id
_entity_poly.type
_entity_poly.pdbx_seq_one_letter_code
_entity_poly.pdbx_strand_id
1 'polypeptide(L)' 'MTATTTPLLAVDNLQVHFHLAGTGWFGSGRQTVKAVDGLTIQIDRGQ' A
#
# COMPACT_ATOMS: atom_id res chain seq x y z
N MET A 1 16.35 -26.27 17.11
CA MET A 1 16.72 -25.51 15.89
C MET A 1 15.44 -25.08 15.22
N THR A 2 15.01 -23.83 15.41
CA THR A 2 13.82 -23.28 14.75
C THR A 2 14.22 -22.90 13.33
N ALA A 3 13.67 -23.58 12.32
CA ALA A 3 13.92 -23.24 10.93
C ALA A 3 13.28 -21.87 10.64
N THR A 4 14.09 -20.86 10.36
CA THR A 4 13.60 -19.56 9.89
C THR A 4 13.13 -19.75 8.45
N THR A 5 11.84 -19.94 8.24
CA THR A 5 11.25 -20.01 6.91
C THR A 5 11.29 -18.62 6.29
N THR A 6 12.09 -18.44 5.24
CA THR A 6 12.05 -17.22 4.43
C THR A 6 10.71 -17.19 3.70
N PRO A 7 9.89 -16.13 3.88
CA PRO A 7 8.59 -16.03 3.21
C PRO A 7 8.78 -15.99 1.69
N LEU A 8 7.78 -16.44 0.94
CA LEU A 8 7.79 -16.37 -0.52
C LEU A 8 7.69 -14.91 -1.00
N LEU A 9 6.83 -14.14 -0.34
CA LEU A 9 6.66 -12.72 -0.56
C LEU A 9 6.66 -12.01 0.78
N ALA A 10 7.51 -11.01 0.93
CA ALA A 10 7.44 -10.06 2.03
C ALA A 10 7.26 -8.66 1.45
N VAL A 11 6.22 -7.98 1.89
CA VAL A 11 5.92 -6.58 1.56
C VAL A 11 5.92 -5.80 2.86
N ASP A 12 6.67 -4.71 2.88
CA ASP A 12 6.76 -3.83 4.03
C ASP A 12 6.28 -2.42 3.67
N ASN A 13 5.38 -1.87 4.49
CA ASN A 13 4.87 -0.51 4.40
C ASN A 13 4.43 -0.09 2.98
N LEU A 14 3.67 -0.95 2.29
CA LEU A 14 3.18 -0.66 0.94
C LEU A 14 2.24 0.55 0.97
N GLN A 15 2.50 1.50 0.08
CA GLN A 15 1.68 2.70 -0.12
C GLN A 15 1.26 2.79 -1.58
N VAL A 16 -0.04 2.99 -1.80
CA VAL A 16 -0.63 3.19 -3.13
C VAL A 16 -1.57 4.38 -3.04
N HIS A 17 -1.07 5.54 -3.48
CA HIS A 17 -1.78 6.82 -3.41
C HIS A 17 -1.98 7.40 -4.81
N PHE A 18 -3.17 7.92 -5.09
CA PHE A 18 -3.52 8.56 -6.36
C PHE A 18 -3.85 10.03 -6.15
N HIS A 19 -3.31 10.90 -6.99
CA HIS A 19 -3.65 12.32 -7.00
C HIS A 19 -4.83 12.57 -7.94
N LEU A 20 -5.88 13.20 -7.42
CA LEU A 20 -7.01 13.66 -8.21
C LEU A 20 -6.85 15.16 -8.49
N ALA A 21 -6.92 15.53 -9.77
CA ALA A 21 -7.08 16.93 -10.16
C ALA A 21 -8.54 17.32 -9.89
N GLY A 22 -8.78 18.20 -8.91
CA GLY A 22 -10.12 18.67 -8.59
C GLY A 22 -10.67 19.57 -9.70
N THR A 23 -11.76 19.16 -10.36
CA THR A 23 -12.59 20.00 -11.23
C THR A 23 -13.70 20.63 -10.38
N GLY A 24 -13.34 21.59 -9.52
CA GLY A 24 -14.27 22.30 -8.64
C GLY A 24 -14.11 23.81 -8.77
N TRP A 25 -15.23 24.53 -8.80
CA TRP A 25 -15.38 25.96 -9.06
C TRP A 25 -15.09 26.84 -7.82
N PHE A 26 -14.79 26.22 -6.67
CA PHE A 26 -14.42 26.87 -5.42
C PHE A 26 -13.18 26.25 -4.76
N GLY A 27 -12.06 26.25 -5.47
CA GLY A 27 -10.74 25.99 -4.88
C GLY A 27 -10.12 24.69 -5.35
N SER A 28 -8.94 24.83 -5.96
CA SER A 28 -8.06 23.79 -6.48
C SER A 28 -7.40 22.97 -5.36
N GLY A 29 -8.20 22.29 -4.54
CA GLY A 29 -7.68 21.30 -3.60
C GLY A 29 -7.13 20.10 -4.35
N ARG A 30 -5.81 19.88 -4.32
CA ARG A 30 -5.22 18.59 -4.72
C ARG A 30 -5.74 17.54 -3.73
N GLN A 31 -6.64 16.68 -4.19
CA GLN A 31 -7.14 15.57 -3.39
C GLN A 31 -6.23 14.35 -3.60
N THR A 32 -5.90 13.65 -2.53
CA THR A 32 -5.15 12.39 -2.60
C THR A 32 -6.04 11.26 -2.10
N VAL A 33 -6.22 10.23 -2.92
CA VAL A 33 -6.89 8.99 -2.52
C VAL A 33 -5.84 7.99 -2.14
N LYS A 34 -5.93 7.44 -0.92
CA LYS A 34 -5.05 6.39 -0.44
C LYS A 34 -5.73 5.04 -0.61
N ALA A 35 -5.33 4.26 -1.62
CA ALA A 35 -5.87 2.93 -1.86
C ALA A 35 -5.22 1.87 -0.95
N VAL A 36 -3.93 2.05 -0.66
CA VAL A 36 -3.19 1.29 0.36
C VAL A 36 -2.34 2.28 1.13
N ASP A 37 -2.39 2.25 2.46
CA ASP A 37 -1.66 3.18 3.32
C ASP A 37 -0.91 2.40 4.41
N GLY A 38 0.30 1.93 4.08
CA GLY A 38 1.21 1.27 5.01
C GLY A 38 0.89 -0.20 5.28
N LEU A 39 0.58 -0.98 4.24
CA LEU A 39 0.34 -2.41 4.38
C LEU A 39 1.67 -3.19 4.51
N THR A 40 1.82 -3.92 5.60
CA THR A 40 2.87 -4.94 5.77
C THR A 40 2.23 -6.32 5.76
N ILE A 41 2.71 -7.20 4.87
CA ILE A 41 2.19 -8.56 4.70
C ILE A 41 3.32 -9.52 4.33
N GLN A 42 3.19 -10.75 4.82
CA GLN A 42 4.06 -11.87 4.45
C GLN A 42 3.18 -13.01 3.93
N ILE A 43 3.63 -13.64 2.84
CA ILE A 43 2.96 -14.80 2.25
C ILE A 43 3.98 -15.92 2.19
N ASP A 44 3.64 -17.03 2.82
CA ASP A 44 4.42 -18.26 2.77
C ASP A 44 4.08 -19.11 1.53
N ARG A 45 4.93 -20.07 1.19
CA ARG A 45 4.66 -20.97 0.06
C ARG A 45 3.41 -21.81 0.34
N GLY A 46 2.39 -21.67 -0.49
CA GLY A 46 1.16 -22.48 -0.44
C GLY A 46 -0.01 -21.87 0.36
N GLN A 47 0.11 -20.60 0.80
CA GLN A 47 -1.01 -19.80 1.30
C GLN A 47 -1.84 -19.17 0.17
#